data_AF-A0A1I6FUB6-F1
#
_entry.id   AF-A0A1I6FUB6-F1
#
_cell.length_a   1.000
_cell.length_b   1.000
_cell.length_c   1.000
_cell.angle_alpha   90.00
_cell.angle_beta   90.00
_cell.angle_gamma   90.00
#
_symmetry.space_group_name_H-M   'P 1'
#
loop_
_entity.id
_entity.type
_entity.pdbx_description
1 polymer ?
#
loop_
_entity_poly.entity_id
_entity_poly.type
_entity_poly.pdbx_seq_one_letter_code
_entity_poly.pdbx_strand_id
1 'polypeptide(L)'
;MIFTAFFKAVSQLPDPRFQSVLWRGIGITIALLIGCYAGLLGLIDWLASDPITLPGDVEITWFGDLLGFGSLILMLFLSVFLMIPVASVITSLFLDEVADAVEEKHFPNLPPTPAVGFFEGLHDTVNFFGILVAANILAFVLYMVMPFAAVFIFYAMNGYLLGREYFQLAAMRRIGRAGAKSLARQYQGTIWVAGCLMALPLTIPLVNLIIPILGAATFTHIYHALSRRSDRASPSG
;
A
#
# COMPACT_ATOMS: atom_id res chain seq x y z
N MET A 1 19.08 14.20 3.24
CA MET A 1 18.43 13.11 4.01
C MET A 1 17.29 12.50 3.22
N ILE A 2 16.19 13.21 2.95
CA ILE A 2 15.04 12.66 2.19
C ILE A 2 15.47 12.20 0.79
N PHE A 3 16.03 13.10 -0.03
CA PHE A 3 16.55 12.75 -1.36
C PHE A 3 17.61 11.65 -1.30
N THR A 4 18.51 11.71 -0.31
CA THR A 4 19.53 10.68 -0.11
C THR A 4 18.92 9.29 0.17
N ALA A 5 17.85 9.22 0.98
CA ALA A 5 17.13 8.00 1.26
C ALA A 5 16.41 7.47 0.02
N PHE A 6 15.75 8.36 -0.73
CA PHE A 6 15.07 8.03 -1.98
C PHE A 6 16.05 7.48 -3.03
N PHE A 7 17.15 8.19 -3.29
CA PHE A 7 18.16 7.74 -4.25
C PHE A 7 18.85 6.43 -3.83
N LYS A 8 19.02 6.19 -2.52
CA LYS A 8 19.49 4.89 -2.02
C LYS A 8 18.49 3.77 -2.34
N ALA A 9 17.21 3.99 -2.07
CA ALA A 9 16.15 3.03 -2.41
C ALA A 9 16.11 2.75 -3.92
N VAL A 10 16.20 3.79 -4.75
CA VAL A 10 16.26 3.65 -6.23
C VAL A 10 17.49 2.85 -6.66
N SER A 11 18.66 3.11 -6.06
CA SER A 11 19.89 2.35 -6.37
C SER A 11 19.85 0.89 -5.93
N GLN A 12 18.92 0.52 -5.04
CA GLN A 12 18.70 -0.87 -4.61
C GLN A 12 17.74 -1.64 -5.51
N LEU A 13 17.02 -1.00 -6.43
CA LEU A 13 16.10 -1.70 -7.35
C LEU A 13 16.75 -2.86 -8.14
N PRO A 14 18.03 -2.79 -8.56
CA PRO A 14 18.69 -3.90 -9.23
C PRO A 14 19.13 -5.06 -8.30
N ASP A 15 18.95 -4.93 -6.98
CA ASP A 15 19.37 -5.96 -6.02
C ASP A 15 18.54 -7.25 -6.19
N PRO A 16 19.15 -8.43 -6.32
CA PRO A 16 18.43 -9.68 -6.54
C PRO A 16 17.39 -10.00 -5.46
N ARG A 17 17.60 -9.55 -4.20
CA ARG A 17 16.58 -9.74 -3.14
C ARG A 17 15.38 -8.81 -3.35
N PHE A 18 15.61 -7.56 -3.75
CA PHE A 18 14.54 -6.61 -4.08
C PHE A 18 13.74 -7.10 -5.29
N GLN A 19 14.42 -7.61 -6.32
CA GLN A 19 13.76 -8.18 -7.49
C GLN A 19 12.99 -9.45 -7.15
N SER A 20 13.50 -10.32 -6.28
CA SER A 20 12.79 -11.51 -5.81
C SER A 20 11.48 -11.13 -5.11
N VAL A 21 11.51 -10.14 -4.21
CA VAL A 21 10.32 -9.58 -3.55
C VAL A 21 9.35 -9.03 -4.61
N LEU A 22 9.82 -8.22 -5.55
CA LEU A 22 8.97 -7.64 -6.61
C LEU A 22 8.27 -8.72 -7.44
N TRP A 23 9.03 -9.70 -7.94
CA TRP A 23 8.49 -10.78 -8.78
C TRP A 23 7.55 -11.71 -8.01
N ARG A 24 7.85 -12.02 -6.74
CA ARG A 24 6.92 -12.74 -5.86
C ARG A 24 5.64 -11.94 -5.63
N GLY A 25 5.74 -10.62 -5.44
CA GLY A 25 4.58 -9.72 -5.29
C GLY A 25 3.69 -9.74 -6.52
N ILE A 26 4.28 -9.59 -7.70
CA ILE A 26 3.57 -9.69 -8.98
C ILE A 26 2.92 -11.08 -9.13
N GLY A 27 3.66 -12.15 -8.86
CA GLY A 27 3.17 -13.52 -8.95
C GLY A 27 1.98 -13.80 -8.02
N ILE A 28 2.05 -13.39 -6.75
CA ILE A 28 0.96 -13.53 -5.79
C ILE A 28 -0.25 -12.69 -6.21
N THR A 29 -0.04 -11.47 -6.70
CA THR A 29 -1.11 -10.61 -7.20
C THR A 29 -1.87 -11.26 -8.35
N ILE A 30 -1.14 -11.81 -9.34
CA ILE A 30 -1.72 -12.52 -10.48
C ILE A 30 -2.43 -13.79 -10.00
N ALA A 31 -1.82 -14.57 -9.11
CA ALA A 31 -2.42 -15.79 -8.59
C ALA A 31 -3.71 -15.51 -7.80
N LEU A 32 -3.74 -14.47 -6.97
CA LEU A 32 -4.94 -14.03 -6.26
C LEU A 32 -6.02 -13.56 -7.23
N LEU A 33 -5.66 -12.77 -8.25
CA LEU A 33 -6.61 -12.31 -9.27
C LEU A 33 -7.26 -13.50 -9.99
N ILE A 34 -6.45 -14.46 -10.45
CA ILE A 34 -6.93 -15.68 -11.12
C ILE A 34 -7.77 -16.52 -10.16
N GLY A 35 -7.30 -16.74 -8.94
CA GLY A 35 -7.97 -17.56 -7.94
C GLY A 35 -9.32 -16.98 -7.51
N CYS A 36 -9.39 -15.68 -7.25
CA CYS A 36 -10.63 -14.99 -6.94
C CYS A 36 -11.59 -14.96 -8.14
N TYR A 37 -11.08 -14.73 -9.35
CA TYR A 37 -11.90 -14.77 -10.56
C TYR A 37 -12.49 -16.17 -10.81
N ALA A 38 -11.65 -17.21 -10.75
CA ALA A 38 -12.09 -18.60 -10.91
C ALA A 38 -13.05 -19.04 -9.79
N GLY A 39 -12.77 -18.67 -8.54
CA GLY A 39 -13.64 -18.94 -7.40
C GLY A 39 -15.00 -18.25 -7.52
N LEU A 40 -15.03 -17.01 -8.04
CA LEU A 40 -16.28 -16.32 -8.32
C LEU A 40 -17.06 -17.00 -9.45
N LEU A 41 -16.40 -17.36 -10.55
CA LEU A 41 -17.05 -18.07 -11.65
C LEU A 41 -17.66 -19.39 -11.16
N GLY A 42 -16.94 -20.15 -10.33
CA GLY A 42 -17.47 -21.37 -9.71
C GLY A 42 -18.64 -21.10 -8.75
N LEU A 43 -18.59 -19.99 -8.00
CA LEU A 43 -19.68 -19.59 -7.10
C LEU A 43 -20.93 -19.19 -7.90
N ILE A 44 -20.77 -18.46 -9.00
CA ILE A 44 -21.86 -18.07 -9.89
C ILE A 44 -22.48 -19.30 -10.53
N ASP A 45 -21.66 -20.21 -11.06
CA ASP A 45 -22.11 -21.48 -11.62
C ASP A 45 -22.93 -22.29 -10.59
N TRP A 46 -22.48 -22.31 -9.34
CA TRP A 46 -23.18 -22.97 -8.25
C TRP A 46 -24.49 -22.28 -7.83
N LEU A 47 -24.52 -20.95 -7.76
CA LEU A 47 -25.72 -20.19 -7.36
C LEU A 47 -26.76 -20.05 -8.48
N ALA A 48 -26.32 -20.13 -9.73
CA ALA A 48 -27.11 -19.74 -10.90
C ALA A 48 -27.32 -20.91 -11.87
N SER A 49 -27.44 -22.12 -11.32
CA SER A 49 -27.61 -23.35 -12.11
C SER A 49 -28.91 -23.43 -12.92
N ASP A 50 -29.91 -22.58 -12.62
CA ASP A 50 -31.16 -22.51 -13.38
C ASP A 50 -31.22 -21.25 -14.28
N PRO A 51 -31.46 -21.39 -15.60
CA PRO A 51 -31.69 -20.27 -16.50
C PRO A 51 -32.92 -19.45 -16.09
N ILE A 52 -32.79 -18.12 -16.04
CA ILE A 52 -33.95 -17.23 -15.87
C ILE A 52 -34.53 -16.99 -17.27
N THR A 53 -35.69 -17.59 -17.54
CA THR A 53 -36.47 -17.32 -18.75
C THR A 53 -37.32 -16.06 -18.54
N LEU A 54 -37.06 -15.02 -19.33
CA LEU A 54 -37.90 -13.84 -19.39
C LEU A 54 -39.07 -14.06 -20.38
N PRO A 55 -40.19 -13.33 -20.24
CA PRO A 55 -41.30 -13.42 -21.20
C PRO A 55 -40.81 -12.99 -22.60
N GLY A 56 -40.83 -13.94 -23.57
CA GLY A 56 -40.39 -13.71 -24.96
C GLY A 56 -39.25 -14.62 -25.45
N ASP A 57 -39.06 -15.81 -24.86
CA ASP A 57 -38.01 -16.79 -25.24
C ASP A 57 -36.57 -16.25 -25.20
N VAL A 58 -36.34 -15.21 -24.38
CA VAL A 58 -35.00 -14.70 -24.10
C VAL A 58 -34.44 -15.46 -22.91
N GLU A 59 -33.55 -16.41 -23.18
CA GLU A 59 -32.75 -17.08 -22.17
C GLU A 59 -31.59 -16.18 -21.74
N ILE A 60 -31.65 -15.63 -20.53
CA ILE A 60 -30.47 -15.01 -19.91
C ILE A 60 -29.68 -16.11 -19.24
N THR A 61 -28.62 -16.57 -19.91
CA THR A 61 -27.59 -17.38 -19.27
C THR A 61 -26.57 -16.43 -18.62
N TRP A 62 -26.27 -16.64 -17.34
CA TRP A 62 -25.25 -15.85 -16.63
C TRP A 62 -23.85 -15.95 -17.28
N PHE A 63 -23.61 -17.05 -18.00
CA PHE A 63 -22.40 -17.29 -18.80
C PHE A 63 -22.41 -16.60 -20.17
N GLY A 64 -23.57 -16.42 -20.79
CA GLY A 64 -23.69 -15.85 -22.15
C GLY A 64 -23.53 -14.33 -22.19
N ASP A 65 -23.71 -13.67 -21.04
CA ASP A 65 -23.74 -12.20 -20.94
C ASP A 65 -22.52 -11.63 -20.17
N LEU A 66 -21.34 -12.24 -20.37
CA LEU A 66 -20.04 -11.70 -19.92
C LEU A 66 -19.78 -10.28 -20.44
N LEU A 67 -20.52 -9.83 -21.45
CA LEU A 67 -20.49 -8.47 -22.01
C LEU A 67 -21.72 -7.61 -21.61
N GLY A 68 -22.61 -8.14 -20.79
CA GLY A 68 -23.82 -7.47 -20.33
C GLY A 68 -23.61 -6.53 -19.16
N PHE A 69 -24.62 -5.73 -18.85
CA PHE A 69 -24.57 -4.76 -17.74
C PHE A 69 -24.37 -5.43 -16.37
N GLY A 70 -24.86 -6.66 -16.21
CA GLY A 70 -24.67 -7.46 -14.99
C GLY A 70 -23.22 -7.89 -14.76
N SER A 71 -22.49 -8.29 -15.82
CA SER A 71 -21.07 -8.61 -15.70
C SER A 71 -20.24 -7.38 -15.36
N LEU A 72 -20.61 -6.21 -15.90
CA LEU A 72 -19.92 -4.95 -15.64
C LEU A 72 -20.05 -4.56 -14.16
N ILE A 73 -21.26 -4.65 -13.57
CA ILE A 73 -21.48 -4.42 -12.14
C ILE A 73 -20.72 -5.42 -11.29
N LEU A 74 -20.79 -6.71 -11.64
CA LEU A 74 -20.09 -7.78 -10.94
C LEU A 74 -18.58 -7.56 -10.96
N MET A 75 -18.01 -7.22 -12.13
CA MET A 75 -16.59 -6.98 -12.32
C MET A 75 -16.13 -5.72 -11.54
N LEU A 76 -16.96 -4.68 -11.49
CA LEU A 76 -16.70 -3.47 -10.71
C LEU A 76 -16.71 -3.78 -9.20
N PHE A 77 -17.71 -4.52 -8.72
CA PHE A 77 -17.80 -4.94 -7.33
C PHE A 77 -16.62 -5.86 -6.94
N LEU A 78 -16.30 -6.82 -7.82
CA LEU A 78 -15.19 -7.74 -7.61
C LEU A 78 -13.85 -7.00 -7.62
N SER A 79 -13.64 -6.02 -8.51
CA SER A 79 -12.42 -5.21 -8.54
C SER A 79 -12.18 -4.49 -7.21
N VAL A 80 -13.22 -3.90 -6.63
CA VAL A 80 -13.15 -3.25 -5.30
C VAL A 80 -12.93 -4.28 -4.20
N PHE A 81 -13.64 -5.41 -4.23
CA PHE A 81 -13.49 -6.45 -3.21
C PHE A 81 -12.09 -7.09 -3.23
N LEU A 82 -11.54 -7.39 -4.41
CA LEU A 82 -10.20 -7.95 -4.57
C LEU A 82 -9.10 -6.95 -4.20
N MET A 83 -9.33 -5.65 -4.37
CA MET A 83 -8.36 -4.62 -4.01
C MET A 83 -7.92 -4.76 -2.55
N ILE A 84 -8.84 -5.03 -1.62
CA ILE A 84 -8.56 -5.03 -0.18
C ILE A 84 -7.67 -6.23 0.24
N PRO A 85 -8.02 -7.50 -0.05
CA PRO A 85 -7.17 -8.64 0.27
C PRO A 85 -5.82 -8.59 -0.44
N VAL A 86 -5.80 -8.20 -1.72
CA VAL A 86 -4.55 -8.09 -2.50
C VAL A 86 -3.64 -7.02 -1.89
N ALA A 87 -4.17 -5.83 -1.63
CA ALA A 87 -3.41 -4.78 -0.97
C ALA A 87 -2.88 -5.24 0.39
N SER A 88 -3.72 -5.86 1.22
CA SER A 88 -3.34 -6.35 2.56
C SER A 88 -2.21 -7.39 2.51
N VAL A 89 -2.31 -8.39 1.62
CA VAL A 89 -1.27 -9.41 1.44
C VAL A 89 0.03 -8.79 0.93
N ILE A 90 -0.07 -7.84 -0.02
CA ILE A 90 1.12 -7.17 -0.53
C ILE A 90 1.79 -6.35 0.57
N THR A 91 1.01 -5.59 1.34
CA THR A 91 1.52 -4.73 2.40
C THR A 91 1.99 -5.48 3.64
N SER A 92 1.52 -6.69 3.90
CA SER A 92 2.00 -7.47 5.05
C SER A 92 3.23 -8.31 4.69
N LEU A 93 3.21 -8.99 3.54
CA LEU A 93 4.29 -9.92 3.17
C LEU A 93 5.53 -9.19 2.63
N PHE A 94 5.37 -8.16 1.81
CA PHE A 94 6.51 -7.60 1.07
C PHE A 94 7.14 -6.39 1.74
N LEU A 95 6.36 -5.58 2.45
CA LEU A 95 6.88 -4.40 3.14
C LEU A 95 7.87 -4.79 4.24
N ASP A 96 7.55 -5.86 4.97
CA ASP A 96 8.43 -6.38 6.00
C ASP A 96 9.73 -6.95 5.40
N GLU A 97 9.61 -7.78 4.38
CA GLU A 97 10.77 -8.36 3.68
C GLU A 97 11.67 -7.29 3.02
N VAL A 98 11.09 -6.21 2.49
CA VAL A 98 11.87 -5.09 1.90
C VAL A 98 12.60 -4.32 2.98
N ALA A 99 11.96 -4.05 4.12
CA ALA A 99 12.62 -3.40 5.24
C ALA A 99 13.79 -4.26 5.76
N ASP A 100 13.62 -5.57 5.88
CA ASP A 100 14.68 -6.51 6.23
C ASP A 100 15.84 -6.45 5.22
N ALA A 101 15.54 -6.48 3.92
CA ALA A 101 16.56 -6.40 2.87
C ALA A 101 17.35 -5.08 2.91
N VAL A 102 16.71 -3.96 3.28
CA VAL A 102 17.39 -2.68 3.49
C VAL A 102 18.29 -2.72 4.72
N GLU A 103 17.76 -3.21 5.84
CA GLU A 103 18.47 -3.26 7.11
C GLU A 103 19.69 -4.18 7.05
N GLU A 104 19.57 -5.34 6.43
CA GLU A 104 20.70 -6.27 6.24
C GLU A 104 21.82 -5.64 5.40
N LYS A 105 21.47 -4.90 4.33
CA LYS A 105 22.45 -4.30 3.43
C LYS A 105 23.10 -3.03 3.98
N HIS A 106 22.33 -2.19 4.68
CA HIS A 106 22.77 -0.84 5.07
C HIS A 106 22.97 -0.65 6.57
N PHE A 107 22.46 -1.58 7.39
CA PHE A 107 22.49 -1.53 8.84
C PHE A 107 22.76 -2.92 9.46
N PRO A 108 23.87 -3.60 9.09
CA PRO A 108 24.13 -4.99 9.45
C PRO A 108 24.31 -5.24 10.96
N ASN A 109 24.57 -4.20 11.74
CA ASN A 109 24.82 -4.30 13.19
C ASN A 109 23.53 -4.23 14.04
N LEU A 110 22.35 -4.21 13.42
CA LEU A 110 21.09 -4.13 14.15
C LEU A 110 20.66 -5.51 14.70
N PRO A 111 20.05 -5.57 15.90
CA PRO A 111 19.48 -6.81 16.41
C PRO A 111 18.32 -7.27 15.52
N PRO A 112 18.00 -8.58 15.48
CA PRO A 112 16.85 -9.09 14.72
C PRO A 112 15.54 -8.47 15.21
N THR A 113 14.64 -8.14 14.28
CA THR A 113 13.31 -7.61 14.58
C THR A 113 12.33 -8.74 14.90
N PRO A 114 11.47 -8.59 15.92
CA PRO A 114 10.34 -9.50 16.10
C PRO A 114 9.37 -9.37 14.90
N ALA A 115 8.84 -10.50 14.44
CA ALA A 115 7.80 -10.51 13.42
C ALA A 115 6.55 -9.80 13.94
N VAL A 116 5.97 -8.91 13.13
CA VAL A 116 4.71 -8.23 13.46
C VAL A 116 3.58 -9.25 13.35
N GLY A 117 2.70 -9.31 14.35
CA GLY A 117 1.60 -10.27 14.35
C GLY A 117 0.56 -9.94 13.28
N PHE A 118 0.02 -10.95 12.58
CA PHE A 118 -1.02 -10.78 11.55
C PHE A 118 -2.23 -9.95 12.04
N PHE A 119 -2.66 -10.19 13.29
CA PHE A 119 -3.78 -9.47 13.92
C PHE A 119 -3.46 -7.98 14.20
N GLU A 120 -2.20 -7.65 14.50
CA GLU A 120 -1.78 -6.27 14.69
C GLU A 120 -1.79 -5.52 13.34
N GLY A 121 -1.31 -6.17 12.28
CA GLY A 121 -1.38 -5.63 10.91
C GLY A 121 -2.81 -5.41 10.40
N LEU A 122 -3.75 -6.30 10.75
CA LEU A 122 -5.16 -6.15 10.38
C LEU A 122 -5.80 -4.93 11.08
N HIS A 123 -5.55 -4.74 12.37
CA HIS A 123 -6.03 -3.58 13.10
C HIS A 123 -5.46 -2.26 12.56
N ASP A 124 -4.20 -2.26 12.13
CA ASP A 124 -3.59 -1.10 11.47
C ASP A 124 -4.21 -0.80 10.12
N THR A 125 -4.44 -1.84 9.32
CA THR A 125 -5.09 -1.71 8.01
C THR A 125 -6.48 -1.08 8.13
N VAL A 126 -7.29 -1.51 9.09
CA VAL A 126 -8.65 -0.97 9.31
C VAL A 126 -8.61 0.50 9.77
N ASN A 127 -7.71 0.84 10.69
CA ASN A 127 -7.56 2.23 11.15
C ASN A 127 -7.06 3.14 10.02
N PHE A 128 -6.10 2.68 9.22
CA PHE A 128 -5.61 3.41 8.07
C PHE A 128 -6.70 3.59 7.00
N PHE A 129 -7.52 2.56 6.77
CA PHE A 129 -8.66 2.63 5.85
C PHE A 129 -9.63 3.75 6.21
N GLY A 130 -9.98 3.90 7.49
CA GLY A 130 -10.86 5.00 7.94
C GLY A 130 -10.27 6.39 7.64
N ILE A 131 -8.96 6.56 7.85
CA ILE A 131 -8.26 7.81 7.53
C ILE A 131 -8.19 8.04 6.01
N LEU A 132 -7.96 6.98 5.23
CA LEU A 132 -7.91 7.04 3.78
C LEU A 132 -9.27 7.46 3.21
N VAL A 133 -10.36 6.90 3.71
CA VAL A 133 -11.73 7.27 3.29
C VAL A 133 -12.01 8.73 3.64
N ALA A 134 -11.73 9.15 4.87
CA ALA A 134 -11.94 10.54 5.29
C ALA A 134 -11.11 11.53 4.46
N ALA A 135 -9.85 11.20 4.17
CA ALA A 135 -8.98 12.01 3.34
C ALA A 135 -9.52 12.12 1.90
N ASN A 136 -9.94 11.02 1.29
CA ASN A 136 -10.48 11.04 -0.08
C ASN A 136 -11.78 11.84 -0.19
N ILE A 137 -12.68 11.73 0.80
CA ILE A 137 -13.89 12.56 0.86
C ILE A 137 -13.51 14.05 0.94
N LEU A 138 -12.57 14.39 1.81
CA LEU A 138 -12.09 15.77 1.94
C LEU A 138 -11.45 16.28 0.65
N ALA A 139 -10.65 15.46 -0.04
CA ALA A 139 -10.09 15.82 -1.34
C ALA A 139 -11.17 16.10 -2.38
N PHE A 140 -12.23 15.29 -2.42
CA PHE A 140 -13.32 15.51 -3.36
C PHE A 140 -13.98 16.88 -3.16
N VAL A 141 -14.21 17.26 -1.89
CA VAL A 141 -14.70 18.61 -1.54
C VAL A 141 -13.70 19.68 -1.94
N LEU A 142 -12.41 19.51 -1.64
CA LEU A 142 -11.37 20.48 -1.98
C LEU A 142 -11.19 20.66 -3.50
N TYR A 143 -11.28 19.58 -4.28
CA TYR A 143 -11.23 19.62 -5.74
C TYR A 143 -12.40 20.40 -6.34
N MET A 144 -13.59 20.29 -5.73
CA MET A 144 -14.77 21.04 -6.16
C MET A 144 -14.66 22.54 -5.88
N VAL A 145 -14.09 22.92 -4.73
CA VAL A 145 -13.94 24.34 -4.33
C VAL A 145 -12.73 25.01 -4.99
N MET A 146 -11.63 24.28 -5.17
CA MET A 146 -10.37 24.80 -5.70
C MET A 146 -9.78 23.89 -6.78
N PRO A 147 -10.40 23.80 -7.97
CA PRO A 147 -9.93 22.94 -9.05
C PRO A 147 -8.52 23.33 -9.54
N PHE A 148 -8.17 24.62 -9.51
CA PHE A 148 -6.83 25.11 -9.86
C PHE A 148 -5.74 24.63 -8.90
N ALA A 149 -6.11 24.23 -7.67
CA ALA A 149 -5.18 23.69 -6.68
C ALA A 149 -5.16 22.15 -6.66
N ALA A 150 -5.90 21.47 -7.54
CA ALA A 150 -6.09 20.02 -7.49
C ALA A 150 -4.78 19.24 -7.51
N VAL A 151 -3.80 19.65 -8.32
CA VAL A 151 -2.47 19.01 -8.37
C VAL A 151 -1.74 19.12 -7.03
N PHE A 152 -1.80 20.29 -6.38
CA PHE A 152 -1.17 20.50 -5.08
C PHE A 152 -1.87 19.70 -3.97
N ILE A 153 -3.21 19.68 -3.99
CA ILE A 153 -4.01 18.89 -3.06
C ILE A 153 -3.71 17.40 -3.21
N PHE A 154 -3.60 16.90 -4.45
CA PHE A 154 -3.27 15.51 -4.75
C PHE A 154 -1.93 15.12 -4.11
N TYR A 155 -0.86 15.87 -4.36
CA TYR A 155 0.46 15.53 -3.81
C TYR A 155 0.53 15.75 -2.29
N ALA A 156 -0.09 16.80 -1.77
CA ALA A 156 -0.13 17.08 -0.33
C ALA A 156 -0.85 15.96 0.43
N MET A 157 -2.01 15.54 -0.05
CA MET A 157 -2.83 14.53 0.59
C MET A 157 -2.23 13.13 0.45
N ASN A 158 -1.89 12.71 -0.77
CA ASN A 158 -1.26 11.40 -0.98
C ASN A 158 0.09 11.34 -0.27
N GLY A 159 0.86 12.44 -0.30
CA GLY A 159 2.12 12.51 0.43
C GLY A 159 1.95 12.39 1.94
N TYR A 160 0.89 12.96 2.52
CA TYR A 160 0.56 12.76 3.92
C TYR A 160 0.22 11.31 4.25
N LEU A 161 -0.62 10.67 3.44
CA LEU A 161 -1.03 9.29 3.64
C LEU A 161 0.15 8.33 3.50
N LEU A 162 0.89 8.39 2.39
CA LEU A 162 2.06 7.53 2.14
C LEU A 162 3.12 7.76 3.21
N GLY A 163 3.44 9.03 3.51
CA GLY A 163 4.49 9.37 4.45
C GLY A 163 4.20 8.81 5.83
N ARG A 164 2.97 9.01 6.31
CA ARG A 164 2.54 8.49 7.60
C ARG A 164 2.57 6.96 7.62
N GLU A 165 2.01 6.31 6.62
CA GLU A 165 1.84 4.85 6.62
C GLU A 165 3.19 4.13 6.58
N TYR A 166 4.01 4.43 5.56
CA TYR A 166 5.31 3.77 5.40
C TYR A 166 6.28 4.09 6.52
N PHE A 167 6.28 5.33 7.04
CA PHE A 167 7.11 5.66 8.19
C PHE A 167 6.67 4.91 9.45
N GLN A 168 5.36 4.86 9.71
CA GLN A 168 4.84 4.22 10.90
C GLN A 168 5.13 2.72 10.86
N LEU A 169 4.96 2.05 9.72
CA LEU A 169 5.35 0.65 9.54
C LEU A 169 6.85 0.44 9.82
N ALA A 170 7.73 1.24 9.21
CA ALA A 170 9.18 1.13 9.41
C ALA A 170 9.59 1.35 10.88
N ALA A 171 9.00 2.34 11.54
CA ALA A 171 9.31 2.65 12.93
C ALA A 171 8.73 1.63 13.92
N MET A 172 7.52 1.13 13.68
CA MET A 172 6.85 0.17 14.57
C MET A 172 7.65 -1.12 14.73
N ARG A 173 8.30 -1.59 13.67
CA ARG A 173 9.19 -2.76 13.68
C ARG A 173 10.33 -2.66 14.70
N ARG A 174 10.77 -1.45 15.04
CA ARG A 174 11.99 -1.20 15.83
C ARG A 174 11.72 -0.64 17.23
N ILE A 175 10.75 0.26 17.36
CA ILE A 175 10.47 0.96 18.62
C ILE A 175 9.01 0.77 19.11
N GLY A 176 8.28 -0.13 18.46
CA GLY A 176 6.87 -0.40 18.76
C GLY A 176 5.94 0.74 18.41
N ARG A 177 4.63 0.51 18.59
CA ARG A 177 3.57 1.43 18.18
C ARG A 177 3.61 2.79 18.88
N ALA A 178 3.86 2.78 20.19
CA ALA A 178 3.92 4.01 20.97
C ALA A 178 5.12 4.88 20.58
N GLY A 179 6.29 4.26 20.41
CA GLY A 179 7.51 4.94 19.97
C GLY A 179 7.41 5.45 18.53
N ALA A 180 6.84 4.65 17.63
CA ALA A 180 6.61 5.07 16.25
C ALA A 180 5.72 6.32 16.18
N LYS A 181 4.64 6.37 16.97
CA LYS A 181 3.72 7.51 17.03
C LYS A 181 4.36 8.77 17.63
N SER A 182 5.19 8.63 18.66
CA SER A 182 5.89 9.77 19.27
C SER A 182 6.94 10.35 18.32
N LEU A 183 7.74 9.48 17.68
CA LEU A 183 8.75 9.89 16.72
C LEU A 183 8.12 10.51 15.47
N ALA A 184 7.00 9.95 14.99
CA ALA A 184 6.26 10.49 13.86
C ALA A 184 5.71 11.89 14.15
N ARG A 185 5.22 12.15 15.36
CA ARG A 185 4.76 13.48 15.78
C ARG A 185 5.90 14.50 15.84
N GLN A 186 7.07 14.08 16.33
CA GLN A 186 8.24 14.96 16.41
C GLN A 186 8.75 15.39 15.04
N TYR A 187 8.68 14.51 14.04
CA TYR A 187 9.24 14.74 12.70
C TYR A 187 8.18 14.77 11.59
N GLN A 188 6.93 15.11 11.91
CA GLN A 188 5.79 15.02 11.00
C GLN A 188 6.02 15.79 9.69
N GLY A 189 6.63 16.99 9.75
CA GLY A 189 6.95 17.76 8.55
C GLY A 189 7.97 17.09 7.63
N THR A 190 8.99 16.44 8.19
CA THR A 190 10.00 15.72 7.39
C THR A 190 9.39 14.49 6.72
N ILE A 191 8.56 13.77 7.47
CA ILE A 191 7.84 12.58 7.00
C ILE A 191 6.86 12.96 5.88
N TRP A 192 6.14 14.06 6.05
CA TRP A 192 5.18 14.56 5.06
C TRP A 192 5.87 14.99 3.76
N VAL A 193 6.97 15.74 3.83
CA VAL A 193 7.74 16.15 2.64
C VAL A 193 8.31 14.93 1.91
N ALA A 194 8.81 13.94 2.65
CA ALA A 194 9.26 12.67 2.06
C ALA A 194 8.12 11.92 1.38
N GLY A 195 6.94 11.92 1.99
CA GLY A 195 5.74 11.34 1.40
C GLY A 195 5.31 12.08 0.13
N CYS A 196 5.36 13.42 0.10
CA CYS A 196 5.07 14.20 -1.10
C CYS A 196 6.03 13.85 -2.25
N LEU A 197 7.32 13.68 -1.95
CA LEU A 197 8.30 13.21 -2.93
C LEU A 197 7.95 11.81 -3.45
N MET A 198 7.53 10.91 -2.55
CA MET A 198 7.04 9.57 -2.89
C MET A 198 5.69 9.53 -3.60
N ALA A 199 4.94 10.64 -3.60
CA ALA A 199 3.69 10.77 -4.33
C ALA A 199 3.91 11.15 -5.81
N LEU A 200 5.08 11.69 -6.18
CA LEU A 200 5.39 12.03 -7.58
C LEU A 200 5.33 10.80 -8.50
N PRO A 201 5.94 9.64 -8.14
CA PRO A 201 5.89 8.45 -8.98
C PRO A 201 4.48 7.85 -9.16
N LEU A 202 3.50 8.18 -8.29
CA LEU A 202 2.11 7.71 -8.43
C LEU A 202 1.48 8.15 -9.75
N THR A 203 1.97 9.24 -10.34
CA THR A 203 1.45 9.75 -11.62
C THR A 203 1.84 8.90 -12.83
N ILE A 204 2.79 7.97 -12.67
CA ILE A 204 3.25 7.09 -13.74
C ILE A 204 2.70 5.67 -13.46
N PRO A 205 1.71 5.18 -14.23
CA PRO A 205 1.00 3.92 -13.92
C PRO A 205 1.93 2.71 -13.73
N LEU A 206 2.95 2.58 -14.58
CA LEU A 206 3.92 1.47 -14.51
C LEU A 206 4.81 1.55 -13.27
N VAL A 207 5.12 2.76 -12.80
CA VAL A 207 5.97 2.96 -11.61
C VAL A 207 5.20 2.67 -10.33
N ASN A 208 3.87 2.77 -10.35
CA ASN A 208 3.02 2.48 -9.20
C ASN A 208 3.23 1.06 -8.62
N LEU A 209 3.59 0.09 -9.47
CA LEU A 209 3.92 -1.28 -9.05
C LEU A 209 5.15 -1.36 -8.14
N ILE A 210 6.06 -0.39 -8.24
CA ILE A 210 7.33 -0.36 -7.51
C ILE A 210 7.20 0.51 -6.24
N ILE A 211 6.15 1.32 -6.13
CA ILE A 211 5.96 2.26 -5.01
C ILE A 211 5.94 1.57 -3.64
N PRO A 212 5.29 0.41 -3.43
CA PRO A 212 5.35 -0.25 -2.13
C PRO A 212 6.77 -0.58 -1.69
N ILE A 213 7.61 -1.00 -2.63
CA ILE A 213 9.01 -1.36 -2.39
C ILE A 213 9.85 -0.10 -2.15
N LEU A 214 9.70 0.91 -3.00
CA LEU A 214 10.42 2.18 -2.85
C LEU A 214 10.01 2.92 -1.58
N GLY A 215 8.74 2.89 -1.21
CA GLY A 215 8.18 3.46 0.00
C GLY A 215 8.77 2.80 1.23
N ALA A 216 8.68 1.46 1.32
CA ALA A 216 9.31 0.68 2.37
C ALA A 216 10.79 1.06 2.54
N ALA A 217 11.57 1.01 1.46
CA ALA A 217 13.00 1.25 1.55
C ALA A 217 13.37 2.70 1.89
N THR A 218 12.69 3.68 1.29
CA THR A 218 12.91 5.09 1.56
C THR A 218 12.59 5.43 3.01
N PHE A 219 11.46 4.95 3.53
CA PHE A 219 11.05 5.26 4.89
C PHE A 219 11.84 4.49 5.96
N THR A 220 12.36 3.29 5.67
CA THR A 220 13.35 2.62 6.54
C THR A 220 14.63 3.44 6.66
N HIS A 221 15.16 3.97 5.56
CA HIS A 221 16.31 4.88 5.62
C HIS A 221 16.02 6.17 6.38
N ILE A 222 14.83 6.75 6.19
CA ILE A 222 14.41 7.96 6.90
C ILE A 222 14.29 7.67 8.40
N TYR A 223 13.68 6.55 8.78
CA TYR A 223 13.56 6.11 10.16
C TYR A 223 14.92 6.08 10.86
N HIS A 224 15.90 5.36 10.31
CA HIS A 224 17.23 5.28 10.95
C HIS A 224 17.93 6.62 11.02
N ALA A 225 17.76 7.49 10.01
CA ALA A 225 18.34 8.81 10.04
C ALA A 225 17.65 9.76 11.05
N LEU A 226 16.34 9.59 11.31
CA LEU A 226 15.60 10.34 12.32
C LEU A 226 15.87 9.81 13.73
N SER A 227 15.90 8.49 13.93
CA SER A 227 16.25 7.86 15.20
C SER A 227 17.63 8.30 15.66
N ARG A 228 18.66 8.24 14.80
CA ARG A 228 20.00 8.74 15.13
C ARG A 228 20.05 10.24 15.50
N ARG A 229 19.14 11.05 14.95
CA ARG A 229 19.03 12.48 15.32
C ARG A 229 18.34 12.66 16.66
N SER A 230 17.30 11.88 16.92
CA SER A 230 16.60 11.85 18.21
C SER A 230 17.53 11.42 19.34
N ASP A 231 18.31 10.36 19.14
CA ASP A 231 19.25 9.84 20.15
C ASP A 231 20.37 10.85 20.47
N ARG A 232 20.76 11.68 19.49
CA ARG A 232 21.72 12.78 19.71
C ARG A 232 21.11 13.98 20.42
N ALA A 233 19.82 14.24 20.21
CA ALA A 233 19.10 15.36 20.83
C ALA A 233 18.72 15.05 22.29
N SER A 234 18.53 13.76 22.59
CA SER A 234 18.28 13.25 23.95
C SER A 234 19.28 12.12 24.22
N PRO A 235 20.56 12.43 24.51
CA PRO A 235 21.50 11.42 24.96
C PRO A 235 20.95 10.85 26.26
N SER A 236 20.39 9.64 26.21
CA SER A 236 20.07 8.88 27.41
C SER A 236 21.38 8.72 28.17
N GLY A 237 21.50 9.45 29.28
CA GLY A 237 22.64 9.41 30.19
C GLY A 237 22.81 8.07 30.87
#